data_AF-A0A8C7Z1F2-F1
#
_entry.id   AF-A0A8C7Z1F2-F1
#
_cell.length_a   1.000
_cell.length_b   1.000
_cell.length_c   1.000
_cell.angle_alpha   90.00
_cell.angle_beta   90.00
_cell.angle_gamma   90.00
#
_symmetry.space_group_name_H-M   'P 1'
#
loop_
_entity.id
_entity.type
_entity.pdbx_description
1 polymer ?
#
loop_
_entity_poly.entity_id
_entity_poly.type
_entity_poly.pdbx_seq_one_letter_code
_entity_poly.pdbx_strand_id
1 'polypeptide(L)'
;MAAAVDSVVKVLGEQYYRDAMEQCHSYNARLCAERSILMPFLDSQTGVAQSNCYIWMEKRHRSAGLAPGQLYSYPARRWRKKRRSHPPEDPRLVFPPLKADDPILTLNCYL
;
A
#
# COMPACT_ATOMS: atom_id res chain seq x y z
N MET A 1 29.67 45.84 13.62
CA MET A 1 29.41 45.54 12.19
C MET A 1 29.42 44.03 11.91
N ALA A 2 30.54 43.32 12.11
CA ALA A 2 30.68 41.90 11.70
C ALA A 2 29.62 40.95 12.28
N ALA A 3 29.35 40.99 13.58
CA ALA A 3 28.36 40.12 14.23
C ALA A 3 26.91 40.35 13.75
N ALA A 4 26.58 41.57 13.30
CA ALA A 4 25.26 41.90 12.76
C ALA A 4 25.10 41.44 11.30
N VAL A 5 26.21 41.30 10.57
CA VAL A 5 26.21 40.74 9.21
C VAL A 5 26.07 39.23 9.27
N ASP A 6 26.76 38.56 10.19
CA ASP A 6 26.63 37.11 10.40
C ASP A 6 25.21 36.69 10.83
N SER A 7 24.55 37.48 11.69
CA SER A 7 23.18 37.20 12.09
C SER A 7 22.19 37.36 10.92
N VAL A 8 22.38 38.36 10.07
CA VAL A 8 21.58 38.55 8.85
C VAL A 8 21.79 37.40 7.86
N VAL A 9 23.03 36.98 7.60
CA VAL A 9 23.33 35.84 6.72
C VAL A 9 22.71 34.54 7.23
N LYS A 10 22.76 34.32 8.55
CA LYS A 10 22.14 33.15 9.17
C LYS A 10 20.61 33.14 9.03
N VAL A 11 19.96 34.28 9.28
CA VAL A 11 18.50 34.42 9.12
C VAL A 11 18.08 34.22 7.66
N LEU A 12 18.85 34.75 6.70
CA LEU A 12 18.60 34.53 5.27
C LEU A 12 18.79 33.06 4.86
N GLY A 13 19.79 32.38 5.41
CA GLY A 13 20.01 30.95 5.16
C GLY A 13 18.92 30.06 5.77
N GLU A 14 18.46 30.38 6.98
CA GLU A 14 17.34 29.69 7.65
C GLU A 14 16.03 29.90 6.88
N GLN A 15 15.79 31.11 6.37
CA GLN A 15 14.62 31.39 5.52
C GLN A 15 14.70 30.62 4.19
N TYR A 16 15.86 30.60 3.53
CA TYR A 16 16.04 29.85 2.29
C TYR A 16 15.84 28.34 2.49
N TYR A 17 16.39 27.77 3.56
CA TYR A 17 16.20 26.36 3.87
C TYR A 17 14.73 26.02 4.17
N ARG A 18 14.04 26.90 4.89
CA ARG A 18 12.61 26.77 5.15
C ARG A 18 11.81 26.78 3.86
N ASP A 19 12.06 27.74 2.98
CA ASP A 19 11.37 27.84 1.68
C ASP A 19 11.65 26.59 0.83
N ALA A 20 12.88 26.07 0.84
CA ALA A 20 13.22 24.82 0.14
C ALA A 20 12.48 23.61 0.71
N MET A 21 12.32 23.50 2.04
CA MET A 21 11.55 22.45 2.70
C MET A 21 10.05 22.55 2.35
N GLU A 22 9.50 23.76 2.32
CA GLU A 22 8.09 24.00 1.96
C GLU A 22 7.83 23.67 0.48
N GLN A 23 8.78 23.97 -0.42
CA GLN A 23 8.73 23.55 -1.83
C GLN A 23 8.81 22.02 -1.96
N CYS A 24 9.72 21.36 -1.22
CA CYS A 24 9.82 19.90 -1.20
C CYS A 24 8.51 19.25 -0.74
N HIS A 25 7.91 19.78 0.33
CA HIS A 25 6.62 19.31 0.84
C HIS A 25 5.51 19.49 -0.19
N SER A 26 5.43 20.67 -0.82
CA SER A 26 4.43 20.98 -1.85
C SER A 26 4.57 20.07 -3.07
N TYR A 27 5.79 19.79 -3.50
CA TYR A 27 6.06 18.83 -4.58
C TYR A 27 5.61 17.42 -4.20
N ASN A 28 5.94 16.95 -2.99
CA ASN A 28 5.53 15.62 -2.52
C ASN A 28 3.99 15.49 -2.43
N ALA A 29 3.30 16.55 -1.99
CA ALA A 29 1.84 16.59 -1.96
C ALA A 29 1.24 16.43 -3.37
N ARG A 30 1.79 17.16 -4.35
CA ARG A 30 1.39 17.05 -5.76
C ARG A 30 1.65 15.65 -6.32
N LEU A 31 2.83 15.08 -6.06
CA LEU A 31 3.18 13.71 -6.46
C LEU A 31 2.19 12.68 -5.90
N CYS A 32 1.82 12.80 -4.62
CA CYS A 32 0.84 11.91 -3.99
C CYS A 32 -0.55 12.04 -4.61
N ALA A 33 -0.98 13.27 -4.92
CA ALA A 33 -2.26 13.52 -5.59
C ALA A 33 -2.28 12.89 -6.99
N GLU A 34 -1.27 13.16 -7.82
CA GLU A 34 -1.12 12.58 -9.15
C GLU A 34 -1.12 11.04 -9.09
N ARG A 35 -0.33 10.45 -8.17
CA ARG A 35 -0.34 9.01 -7.93
C ARG A 35 -1.73 8.47 -7.59
N SER A 36 -2.50 9.17 -6.76
CA SER A 36 -3.84 8.72 -6.37
C SER A 36 -4.83 8.73 -7.53
N ILE A 37 -4.70 9.70 -8.45
CA ILE A 37 -5.57 9.86 -9.62
C ILE A 37 -5.30 8.77 -10.66
N LEU A 38 -4.04 8.34 -10.80
CA LEU A 38 -3.63 7.35 -11.80
C LEU A 38 -3.89 5.89 -11.36
N MET A 39 -4.38 5.66 -10.14
CA MET A 39 -4.64 4.32 -9.62
C MET A 39 -6.10 3.91 -9.87
N PRO A 40 -6.39 2.64 -10.19
CA PRO A 40 -5.44 1.52 -10.34
C PRO A 40 -4.72 1.51 -11.71
N PHE A 41 -3.48 1.01 -11.72
CA PHE A 41 -2.71 0.82 -12.94
C PHE A 41 -3.17 -0.44 -13.69
N LEU A 42 -3.56 -0.31 -14.95
CA LEU A 42 -3.97 -1.46 -15.75
C LEU A 42 -2.78 -2.07 -16.49
N ASP A 43 -2.35 -3.25 -16.06
CA ASP A 43 -1.26 -3.98 -16.71
C ASP A 43 -1.76 -4.72 -17.97
N SER A 44 -1.20 -4.38 -19.13
CA SER A 44 -1.62 -4.92 -20.42
C SER A 44 -1.22 -6.39 -20.63
N GLN A 45 -0.18 -6.88 -19.96
CA GLN A 45 0.28 -8.26 -20.13
C GLN A 45 -0.54 -9.24 -19.29
N THR A 46 -0.87 -8.86 -18.05
CA THR A 46 -1.61 -9.73 -17.12
C THR A 46 -3.11 -9.45 -17.08
N GLY A 47 -3.55 -8.29 -17.56
CA GLY A 47 -4.94 -7.82 -17.43
C GLY A 47 -5.32 -7.43 -16.00
N VAL A 48 -4.36 -7.38 -15.07
CA VAL A 48 -4.63 -7.05 -13.67
C VAL A 48 -4.64 -5.52 -13.49
N ALA A 49 -5.72 -5.01 -12.88
CA ALA A 49 -5.76 -3.65 -12.36
C ALA A 49 -5.01 -3.58 -11.02
N GLN A 50 -3.73 -3.24 -11.11
CA GLN A 50 -2.81 -3.22 -9.98
C GLN A 50 -3.06 -2.02 -9.06
N SER A 51 -2.96 -2.29 -7.76
CA SER A 51 -3.04 -1.30 -6.69
C SER A 51 -1.84 -1.44 -5.75
N ASN A 52 -1.78 -0.66 -4.66
CA ASN A 52 -0.77 -0.84 -3.64
C ASN A 52 -0.79 -2.30 -3.14
N CYS A 53 0.37 -2.95 -3.18
CA CYS A 53 0.56 -4.32 -2.73
C CYS A 53 1.47 -4.38 -1.50
N TYR A 54 1.41 -5.50 -0.77
CA TYR A 54 2.19 -5.73 0.46
C TYR A 54 3.10 -6.96 0.34
N ILE A 55 3.44 -7.35 -0.90
CA ILE A 55 4.29 -8.52 -1.18
C ILE A 55 5.76 -8.27 -0.83
N TRP A 56 6.18 -7.00 -0.85
CA TRP A 56 7.55 -6.59 -0.58
C TRP A 56 7.79 -6.48 0.93
N MET A 57 8.39 -7.51 1.52
CA MET A 57 8.71 -7.57 2.94
C MET A 57 10.22 -7.45 3.19
N GLU A 58 10.60 -6.61 4.14
CA GLU A 58 12.00 -6.44 4.55
C GLU A 58 12.53 -7.62 5.41
N LYS A 59 13.86 -7.77 5.49
CA LYS A 59 14.52 -8.80 6.32
C LYS A 59 14.15 -8.69 7.80
N ARG A 60 13.94 -7.47 8.32
CA ARG A 60 13.50 -7.25 9.71
C ARG A 60 12.08 -7.76 10.01
N HIS A 61 11.24 -7.97 8.99
CA HIS A 61 9.91 -8.55 9.14
C HIS A 61 9.92 -10.08 9.12
N ARG A 62 11.07 -10.70 8.85
CA ARG A 62 11.24 -12.14 8.82
C ARG A 62 11.32 -12.67 10.25
N SER A 63 10.36 -13.50 10.61
CA SER A 63 10.27 -14.19 11.89
C SER A 63 10.54 -15.69 11.73
N ALA A 64 10.75 -16.40 12.85
CA ALA A 64 10.82 -17.86 12.84
C ALA A 64 9.51 -18.48 12.31
N GLY A 65 9.58 -19.68 11.72
CA GLY A 65 8.38 -20.40 11.29
C GLY A 65 7.41 -20.66 12.45
N LEU A 66 6.10 -20.62 12.15
CA LEU A 66 5.03 -20.84 13.14
C LEU A 66 4.53 -22.29 13.14
N ALA A 67 4.61 -22.96 12.00
CA ALA A 67 4.19 -24.35 11.82
C ALA A 67 5.40 -25.29 11.61
N PRO A 68 5.27 -26.59 11.94
CA PRO A 68 6.32 -27.58 11.64
C PRO A 68 6.72 -27.57 10.16
N GLY A 69 8.02 -27.56 9.89
CA GLY A 69 8.58 -27.50 8.52
C GLY A 69 8.66 -26.10 7.91
N GLN A 70 8.15 -25.06 8.58
CA GLN A 70 8.28 -23.68 8.12
C GLN A 70 9.63 -23.08 8.55
N LEU A 71 10.42 -22.58 7.59
CA LEU A 71 11.69 -21.90 7.91
C LEU A 71 11.45 -20.48 8.46
N TYR A 72 10.57 -19.73 7.80
CA TYR A 72 10.29 -18.33 8.13
C TYR A 72 8.81 -18.00 8.06
N SER A 73 8.37 -17.07 8.91
CA SER A 73 7.06 -16.44 8.85
C SER A 73 7.19 -14.93 8.64
N TYR A 74 6.15 -14.33 8.07
CA TYR A 74 6.04 -12.88 7.82
C TYR A 74 4.72 -12.37 8.40
N PRO A 75 4.63 -11.09 8.77
CA PRO A 75 3.42 -10.53 9.36
C PRO A 75 2.24 -10.62 8.38
N ALA A 76 1.17 -11.31 8.80
CA ALA A 76 -0.05 -11.45 8.03
C ALA A 76 -0.94 -10.20 8.17
N ARG A 77 -1.54 -9.77 7.07
CA ARG A 77 -2.48 -8.63 7.07
C ARG A 77 -3.89 -9.11 7.38
N ARG A 78 -4.52 -8.51 8.37
CA ARG A 78 -5.92 -8.78 8.70
C ARG A 78 -6.81 -8.27 7.57
N TRP A 79 -7.74 -9.09 7.13
CA TRP A 79 -8.73 -8.75 6.11
C TRP A 79 -10.13 -9.20 6.55
N ARG A 80 -11.16 -8.56 6.00
CA ARG A 80 -12.55 -8.92 6.26
C ARG A 80 -13.36 -8.76 4.97
N LYS A 81 -14.01 -9.84 4.53
CA LYS A 81 -14.93 -9.79 3.40
C LYS A 81 -16.14 -8.92 3.76
N LYS A 82 -16.44 -7.89 2.96
CA LYS A 82 -17.65 -7.08 3.12
C LYS A 82 -18.87 -7.93 2.77
N ARG A 83 -19.87 -7.95 3.65
CA ARG A 83 -21.16 -8.60 3.36
C ARG A 83 -21.89 -7.79 2.30
N ARG A 84 -22.35 -8.42 1.22
CA ARG A 84 -23.23 -7.76 0.23
C ARG A 84 -24.56 -7.42 0.92
N SER A 85 -25.05 -6.20 0.73
CA SER A 85 -26.30 -5.74 1.35
C SER A 85 -27.56 -6.27 0.66
N HIS A 86 -27.43 -6.62 -0.62
CA HIS A 86 -28.49 -7.16 -1.45
C HIS A 86 -28.03 -8.51 -2.06
N PRO A 87 -28.94 -9.48 -2.18
CA PRO A 87 -28.75 -10.62 -3.08
C PRO A 87 -28.52 -10.09 -4.51
N PRO A 88 -27.79 -10.83 -5.37
CA PRO A 88 -27.79 -10.55 -6.80
C PRO A 88 -29.23 -10.68 -7.32
N GLU A 89 -29.80 -9.60 -7.86
CA GLU A 89 -31.13 -9.61 -8.49
C GLU A 89 -31.16 -10.46 -9.77
N ASP A 90 -30.00 -10.65 -10.42
CA ASP A 90 -29.87 -11.50 -11.60
C ASP A 90 -29.61 -12.96 -11.18
N PRO A 91 -30.50 -13.91 -11.53
CA PRO A 91 -30.30 -15.35 -11.29
C PRO A 91 -28.98 -15.90 -11.82
N ARG A 92 -28.37 -15.26 -12.83
CA ARG A 92 -27.07 -15.66 -13.39
C ARG A 92 -25.88 -15.25 -12.52
N LEU A 93 -26.08 -14.31 -11.60
CA LEU A 93 -25.07 -13.81 -10.67
C LEU A 93 -25.18 -14.47 -9.28
N VAL A 94 -26.12 -15.41 -9.11
CA VAL A 94 -26.23 -16.26 -7.93
C VAL A 94 -25.04 -17.22 -7.93
N PHE A 95 -24.16 -17.08 -6.94
CA PHE A 95 -23.08 -18.03 -6.75
C PHE A 95 -23.68 -19.38 -6.34
N PRO A 96 -23.32 -20.48 -7.03
CA PRO A 96 -23.68 -21.82 -6.59
C PRO A 96 -23.16 -22.03 -5.16
N PRO A 97 -23.91 -22.73 -4.30
CA PRO A 97 -23.42 -23.08 -2.97
C PRO A 97 -22.13 -23.89 -3.12
N LEU A 98 -21.02 -23.34 -2.60
CA LEU A 98 -19.74 -24.02 -2.55
C LEU A 98 -19.89 -25.26 -1.68
N LYS A 99 -19.74 -26.45 -2.27
CA LYS A 99 -19.62 -27.70 -1.52
C LYS A 99 -18.31 -27.65 -0.74
N ALA A 100 -18.34 -28.04 0.52
CA ALA A 100 -17.24 -27.88 1.47
C ALA A 100 -16.02 -28.80 1.21
N ASP A 101 -16.04 -29.60 0.15
CA ASP A 101 -15.13 -30.74 -0.01
C ASP A 101 -14.16 -30.63 -1.20
N ASP A 102 -13.93 -29.43 -1.74
CA ASP A 102 -12.93 -29.22 -2.79
C ASP A 102 -11.59 -28.73 -2.20
N PRO A 103 -10.55 -29.60 -2.10
CA PRO A 103 -9.25 -29.25 -1.51
C PRO A 103 -8.46 -28.19 -2.30
N ILE A 104 -8.97 -27.76 -3.46
CA ILE A 104 -8.36 -26.74 -4.32
C ILE A 104 -8.76 -25.32 -3.88
N LEU A 105 -9.91 -25.15 -3.20
CA LEU A 105 -10.43 -23.83 -2.83
C LEU A 105 -9.91 -23.31 -1.47
N THR A 106 -9.43 -24.20 -0.59
CA THR A 106 -8.76 -23.81 0.65
C THR A 106 -7.45 -23.06 0.39
N LEU A 107 -6.77 -23.33 -0.74
CA LEU A 107 -5.56 -22.62 -1.16
C LEU A 107 -5.82 -21.19 -1.67
N ASN A 108 -6.98 -20.93 -2.29
CA ASN A 108 -7.31 -19.61 -2.84
C ASN A 108 -7.81 -18.59 -1.80
N CYS A 109 -7.98 -18.99 -0.53
CA CYS A 109 -8.28 -18.08 0.57
C CYS A 109 -7.04 -17.57 1.32
N TYR A 110 -5.84 -18.07 0.96
CA TYR A 110 -4.56 -17.71 1.57
C TYR A 110 -3.61 -16.96 0.62
N LEU A 111 -4.11 -16.49 -0.54
CA LEU A 111 -3.44 -15.51 -1.40
C LEU A 111 -4.13 -14.16 -1.34
#